data_AF-A0ABD3KI13-F1
#
_entry.id   AF-A0ABD3KI13-F1
#
_cell.length_a   1.000
_cell.length_b   1.000
_cell.length_c   1.000
_cell.angle_alpha   90.00
_cell.angle_beta   90.00
_cell.angle_gamma   90.00
#
_symmetry.space_group_name_H-M   'P 1'
#
loop_
_entity.id
_entity.type
_entity.pdbx_description
1 polymer ?
#
loop_
_entity_poly.entity_id
_entity_poly.type
_entity_poly.pdbx_seq_one_letter_code
_entity_poly.pdbx_strand_id
1 'polypeptide(L)'
;MLHQILDPRLPIPRENSIARSIILVVSLALACLNSNPKLRPTMKQVSEAFLAPKLALAKPFYSISLAQLQGNNRGLWWEGVSTENPSSPQEEQGS
;
A
#
# COMPACT_ATOMS: atom_id res chain seq x y z
N MET A 1 -4.86 -4.27 -13.94
CA MET A 1 -3.93 -3.44 -13.16
C MET A 1 -4.66 -2.24 -12.56
N LEU A 2 -4.18 -1.62 -11.48
CA LEU A 2 -4.84 -0.48 -10.84
C LEU A 2 -4.95 0.73 -11.78
N HIS A 3 -3.91 1.02 -12.56
CA HIS A 3 -3.94 2.15 -13.48
C HIS A 3 -5.02 2.02 -14.58
N GLN A 4 -5.51 0.81 -14.86
CA GLN A 4 -6.52 0.55 -15.90
C GLN A 4 -7.93 0.93 -15.48
N ILE A 5 -8.17 1.16 -14.18
CA ILE A 5 -9.48 1.58 -13.66
C ILE A 5 -9.57 3.10 -13.44
N LEU A 6 -8.47 3.82 -13.66
CA LEU A 6 -8.49 5.28 -13.64
C LEU A 6 -9.20 5.81 -14.89
N ASP A 7 -9.79 7.00 -14.77
CA ASP A 7 -10.32 7.72 -15.92
C ASP A 7 -9.20 7.91 -16.96
N PRO A 8 -9.32 7.33 -18.17
CA PRO A 8 -8.26 7.40 -19.20
C PRO A 8 -7.92 8.82 -19.65
N ARG A 9 -8.81 9.79 -19.38
CA ARG A 9 -8.61 11.20 -19.72
C ARG A 9 -7.68 11.91 -18.74
N LEU A 10 -7.43 11.33 -17.56
CA LEU A 10 -6.55 11.90 -16.56
C LEU A 10 -5.09 11.45 -16.78
N PRO A 11 -4.11 12.31 -16.50
CA PRO A 11 -2.72 11.90 -16.53
C PRO A 11 -2.47 10.82 -15.48
N ILE A 12 -1.60 9.86 -15.83
CA ILE A 12 -1.17 8.83 -14.88
C ILE A 12 -0.51 9.54 -13.67
N PRO A 13 -0.92 9.22 -12.43
CA PRO A 13 -0.33 9.81 -11.23
C PRO A 13 1.19 9.55 -11.18
N ARG A 14 1.98 10.60 -11.36
CA ARG A 14 3.44 10.55 -11.21
C ARG A 14 3.88 10.95 -9.81
N GLU A 15 3.09 11.78 -9.15
CA GLU A 15 3.33 12.21 -7.79
C GLU A 15 3.02 11.09 -6.80
N ASN A 16 4.00 10.80 -5.93
CA ASN A 16 3.91 9.71 -4.96
C ASN A 16 2.75 9.94 -3.95
N SER A 17 2.49 11.19 -3.58
CA SER A 17 1.37 11.59 -2.70
C SER A 17 0.00 11.24 -3.29
N ILE A 18 -0.20 11.53 -4.58
CA ILE A 18 -1.44 11.25 -5.30
C ILE A 18 -1.61 9.73 -5.47
N ALA A 19 -0.56 9.04 -5.90
CA ALA A 19 -0.56 7.58 -6.05
C ALA A 19 -0.94 6.87 -4.75
N ARG A 20 -0.37 7.28 -3.60
CA ARG A 20 -0.71 6.75 -2.28
C ARG A 20 -2.18 6.99 -1.91
N SER A 21 -2.70 8.18 -2.22
CA SER A 21 -4.08 8.54 -1.92
C SER A 21 -5.06 7.66 -2.70
N ILE A 22 -4.78 7.41 -3.98
CA ILE A 22 -5.57 6.50 -4.82
C ILE A 22 -5.52 5.08 -4.26
N ILE A 23 -4.33 4.57 -3.91
CA ILE A 23 -4.16 3.24 -3.35
C ILE A 23 -4.96 3.07 -2.05
N LEU A 24 -4.90 4.07 -1.16
CA LEU A 24 -5.66 4.07 0.10
C LEU A 24 -7.17 4.01 -0.17
N VAL A 25 -7.68 4.89 -1.03
CA VAL A 25 -9.11 4.94 -1.35
C VAL A 25 -9.58 3.63 -1.98
N VAL A 26 -8.82 3.07 -2.92
CA VAL A 26 -9.18 1.80 -3.57
C VAL A 26 -9.12 0.63 -2.59
N SER A 27 -8.11 0.58 -1.72
CA SER A 27 -8.00 -0.46 -0.68
C SER A 27 -9.18 -0.39 0.30
N LEU A 28 -9.55 0.82 0.76
CA LEU A 28 -10.71 1.03 1.61
C LEU A 28 -12.00 0.65 0.90
N ALA A 29 -12.18 1.05 -0.36
CA ALA A 29 -13.36 0.67 -1.16
C ALA A 29 -13.49 -0.86 -1.28
N LEU A 30 -12.39 -1.57 -1.58
CA LEU A 30 -12.37 -3.03 -1.62
C LEU A 30 -12.74 -3.66 -0.27
N ALA A 31 -12.22 -3.11 0.84
CA ALA A 31 -12.56 -3.58 2.18
C ALA A 31 -14.04 -3.33 2.54
N CYS A 32 -14.59 -2.17 2.16
CA CYS A 32 -16.00 -1.82 2.35
C CYS A 32 -16.95 -2.71 1.53
N LEU A 33 -16.52 -3.13 0.33
CA LEU A 33 -17.27 -4.00 -0.56
C LEU A 33 -17.16 -5.49 -0.21
N ASN A 34 -16.48 -5.85 0.89
CA ASN A 34 -16.29 -7.25 1.27
C ASN A 34 -17.65 -7.96 1.47
N SER A 35 -17.83 -9.12 0.83
CA SER A 35 -19.06 -9.91 0.94
C SER A 35 -19.33 -10.35 2.38
N ASN A 36 -18.29 -10.55 3.19
CA ASN A 36 -18.42 -10.82 4.62
C ASN A 36 -18.54 -9.50 5.41
N PRO A 37 -19.69 -9.20 6.04
CA PRO A 37 -19.88 -7.97 6.79
C PRO A 37 -18.91 -7.79 7.96
N LYS A 38 -18.42 -8.88 8.57
CA LYS A 38 -17.48 -8.84 9.70
C LYS A 38 -16.07 -8.37 9.30
N LEU A 39 -15.74 -8.44 8.01
CA LEU A 39 -14.45 -7.99 7.48
C LEU A 39 -14.50 -6.55 6.96
N ARG A 40 -15.69 -5.93 6.90
CA ARG A 40 -15.83 -4.54 6.48
C ARG A 40 -15.30 -3.63 7.59
N PRO A 41 -14.61 -2.53 7.25
CA PRO A 41 -14.12 -1.59 8.24
C PRO A 41 -15.28 -0.81 8.87
N THR A 42 -15.11 -0.45 10.14
CA THR A 42 -15.95 0.55 10.81
C THR A 42 -15.59 1.96 10.34
N MET A 43 -16.50 2.93 10.47
CA MET A 43 -16.21 4.33 10.13
C MET A 43 -15.04 4.91 10.94
N LYS A 44 -14.84 4.41 12.17
CA LYS A 44 -13.67 4.75 13.00
C LYS A 44 -12.37 4.32 12.32
N GLN A 45 -12.29 3.06 11.89
CA GLN A 45 -11.11 2.53 11.17
C GLN A 45 -10.89 3.25 9.84
N VAL A 46 -11.96 3.62 9.12
CA VAL A 46 -11.85 4.41 7.90
C VAL A 46 -11.25 5.79 8.19
N SER A 47 -11.75 6.49 9.21
CA SER A 47 -11.23 7.79 9.64
C SER A 47 -9.76 7.72 10.05
N GLU A 48 -9.40 6.73 10.87
CA GLU A 48 -8.01 6.50 11.30
C GLU A 48 -7.09 6.22 10.10
N ALA A 49 -7.54 5.47 9.11
CA ALA A 49 -6.77 5.21 7.90
C ALA A 49 -6.50 6.47 7.06
N PHE A 50 -7.40 7.46 7.07
CA PHE A 50 -7.19 8.75 6.41
C PHE A 50 -6.27 9.69 7.19
N LEU A 51 -6.26 9.58 8.52
CA LEU A 51 -5.39 10.36 9.41
C LEU A 51 -3.97 9.79 9.49
N ALA A 52 -3.82 8.48 9.24
CA ALA A 52 -2.54 7.81 9.32
C ALA A 52 -1.50 8.38 8.33
N PRO A 53 -0.22 8.48 8.73
CA PRO A 53 0.85 8.84 7.81
C PRO A 53 0.94 7.88 6.63
N LYS A 54 1.01 8.43 5.41
CA LYS A 54 1.11 7.62 4.19
C LYS A 54 2.56 7.21 3.94
N LEU A 55 2.88 5.92 4.05
CA LEU A 55 4.23 5.40 3.79
C LEU A 55 4.66 5.50 2.31
N ALA A 56 5.97 5.45 2.10
CA ALA A 56 6.55 5.45 0.76
C ALA A 56 6.15 4.22 -0.04
N LEU A 57 5.81 4.46 -1.30
CA LEU A 57 5.45 3.39 -2.21
C LEU A 57 6.71 2.65 -2.67
N ALA A 58 6.82 1.37 -2.32
CA ALA A 58 7.97 0.53 -2.68
C ALA A 58 8.00 0.14 -4.19
N LYS A 59 6.89 0.31 -4.90
CA LYS A 59 6.73 -0.07 -6.31
C LYS A 59 6.09 1.06 -7.11
N PRO A 60 6.39 1.22 -8.40
CA PRO A 60 5.74 2.25 -9.19
C PRO A 60 4.24 1.98 -9.35
N PHE A 61 3.44 3.05 -9.37
CA PHE A 61 1.96 2.97 -9.41
C PHE A 61 1.41 2.07 -10.52
N TYR A 62 1.99 2.14 -11.72
CA TYR A 62 1.54 1.35 -12.87
C TYR A 62 1.68 -0.17 -12.68
N SER A 63 2.57 -0.61 -11.78
CA SER A 63 2.84 -2.03 -11.50
C SER A 63 1.89 -2.65 -10.47
N ILE A 64 1.05 -1.82 -9.82
CA ILE A 64 0.16 -2.26 -8.76
C ILE A 64 -1.11 -2.86 -9.37
N SER A 65 -1.49 -4.04 -8.89
CA SER A 65 -2.73 -4.73 -9.26
C SER A 65 -3.79 -4.62 -8.15
N LEU A 66 -5.07 -4.76 -8.53
CA LEU A 66 -6.17 -4.79 -7.54
C LEU A 66 -6.05 -5.98 -6.57
N ALA A 67 -5.61 -7.14 -7.06
CA ALA A 67 -5.41 -8.34 -6.24
C ALA A 67 -4.39 -8.10 -5.11
N GLN A 68 -3.30 -7.37 -5.38
CA GLN A 68 -2.30 -6.99 -4.37
C GLN A 68 -2.88 -6.06 -3.29
N LEU A 69 -3.86 -5.23 -3.64
CA LEU A 69 -4.54 -4.38 -2.65
C LEU A 69 -5.52 -5.18 -1.79
N GLN A 70 -6.18 -6.18 -2.38
CA GLN A 70 -7.19 -7.01 -1.71
C GLN A 70 -6.61 -7.91 -0.61
N GLY A 71 -5.34 -8.34 -0.76
CA GLY A 71 -4.63 -9.17 0.23
C GLY A 71 -4.01 -8.39 1.40
N ASN A 72 -3.84 -7.07 1.28
CA ASN A 72 -3.00 -6.29 2.20
C ASN A 72 -3.75 -5.47 3.26
N ASN A 73 -5.03 -5.73 3.49
CA ASN A 73 -5.86 -5.09 4.54
C ASN A 73 -5.38 -5.38 5.99
N ARG A 74 -4.21 -6.00 6.18
CA ARG A 74 -3.72 -6.50 7.48
C ARG A 74 -2.35 -5.96 7.96
N GLY A 75 -1.65 -5.07 7.25
CA GLY A 75 -0.44 -4.45 7.85
C GLY A 75 0.67 -3.95 6.91
N LEU A 76 0.73 -4.46 5.68
CA LEU A 76 1.96 -4.36 4.87
C LEU A 76 2.24 -3.01 4.18
N TRP A 77 1.32 -2.02 4.24
CA TRP A 77 1.56 -0.68 3.68
C TRP A 77 1.53 0.44 4.74
N TRP A 78 1.42 0.10 6.01
CA TRP A 78 1.37 1.03 7.15
C TRP A 78 2.44 0.72 8.22
N GLU A 79 3.02 -0.48 8.22
CA GLU A 79 4.25 -0.77 8.96
C GLU A 79 5.44 -0.57 8.02
N GLY A 80 6.32 0.37 8.35
CA GLY A 80 7.57 0.56 7.63
C GLY A 80 8.45 -0.66 7.84
N VAL A 81 8.55 -1.54 6.83
CA VAL A 81 9.73 -2.40 6.74
C VAL A 81 10.86 -1.50 6.22
N SER A 82 11.51 -0.85 7.17
CA SER A 82 12.95 -0.63 7.08
C SER A 82 13.57 -2.02 7.01
N THR A 83 13.92 -2.50 5.82
CA THR A 83 15.01 -3.46 5.73
C THR A 83 16.27 -2.69 6.10
N GLU A 84 16.51 -2.57 7.40
CA GLU A 84 17.85 -2.41 7.93
C GLU A 84 18.69 -3.56 7.37
N ASN A 85 19.77 -3.18 6.68
CA ASN A 85 20.85 -4.10 6.37
C ASN A 85 21.34 -4.74 7.68
N PRO A 86 21.35 -6.07 7.81
CA PRO A 86 22.30 -6.68 8.72
C PRO A 86 23.66 -6.53 8.05
N SER A 87 24.37 -5.49 8.47
CA SER A 87 25.82 -5.46 8.36
C SER A 87 26.32 -6.62 9.22
N SER A 88 26.66 -7.75 8.59
CA SER A 88 27.40 -8.81 9.26
C SER A 88 28.91 -8.58 9.07
N PRO A 89 29.74 -8.83 10.11
CA PRO A 89 31.17 -8.56 10.06
C PRO A 89 31.87 -9.56 9.13
N GLN A 90 32.88 -9.09 8.40
CA GLN A 90 33.82 -9.97 7.70
C GLN A 90 34.56 -10.81 8.74
N GLU A 91 34.34 -12.13 8.70
CA GLU A 91 35.17 -13.13 9.36
C GLU A 91 36.61 -13.05 8.83
N GLU A 92 37.52 -12.93 9.78
CA GLU A 92 38.94 -13.20 9.67
C GLU A 92 39.18 -14.64 9.20
N GLN A 93 39.85 -14.81 8.06
CA GLN A 93 40.52 -16.06 7.71
C GLN A 93 41.93 -15.75 7.23
N GLY A 94 42.88 -16.49 7.79
CA GLY A 94 44.29 -16.15 7.86
C GLY A 94 45.12 -16.40 6.60
N SER A 95 46.32 -15.85 6.67
CA SER A 95 47.60 -16.50 6.31
C SER A 95 48.71 -15.81 7.08
#